data_AF-A0A930AY36-F1
#
_entry.id   AF-A0A930AY36-F1
#
_cell.length_a   1.000
_cell.length_b   1.000
_cell.length_c   1.000
_cell.angle_alpha   90.00
_cell.angle_beta   90.00
_cell.angle_gamma   90.00
#
_symmetry.space_group_name_H-M   'P 1'
#
loop_
_entity.id
_entity.type
_entity.pdbx_description
1 polymer ?
#
loop_
_entity_poly.entity_id
_entity_poly.type
_entity_poly.pdbx_seq_one_letter_code
_entity_poly.pdbx_strand_id
1 'polypeptide(L)' 'MSEVESFINDPQILRELIMDHYQYPHNHKLVKDDRYLSVHMASDSCIDDITVQSDIKDGVIQDIRFEGVACTISTASTSM' A
#
# COMPACT_ATOMS: atom_id res chain seq x y z
N MET A 1 8.68 -26.79 3.81
CA MET A 1 7.28 -26.36 4.08
C MET A 1 7.10 -25.96 5.54
N SER A 2 7.64 -26.70 6.51
CA SER A 2 7.61 -26.35 7.94
C SER A 2 8.44 -25.12 8.33
N GLU A 3 9.61 -24.90 7.69
CA GLU A 3 10.45 -23.74 8.00
C GLU A 3 9.84 -22.43 7.49
N VAL A 4 9.24 -22.41 6.29
CA VAL A 4 8.60 -21.20 5.73
C VAL A 4 7.39 -20.74 6.55
N GLU A 5 6.59 -21.69 7.06
CA GLU A 5 5.50 -21.40 7.99
C GLU A 5 6.00 -20.83 9.32
N SER A 6 7.16 -21.25 9.80
CA SER A 6 7.74 -20.67 11.04
C SER A 6 8.22 -19.24 10.83
N PHE A 7 8.72 -18.90 9.64
CA PHE A 7 9.18 -17.54 9.32
C PHE A 7 8.03 -16.53 9.20
N ILE A 8 6.89 -16.92 8.61
CA ILE A 8 5.73 -16.01 8.45
C ILE A 8 5.01 -15.74 9.78
N ASN A 9 5.16 -16.64 10.76
CA ASN A 9 4.52 -16.48 12.08
C ASN A 9 5.44 -15.84 13.13
N ASP A 10 6.68 -15.47 12.78
CA ASP A 10 7.56 -14.75 13.69
C ASP A 10 7.15 -13.26 13.78
N PRO A 11 6.77 -12.76 14.97
CA PRO A 11 6.35 -11.38 15.14
C PRO A 11 7.41 -10.34 14.75
N GLN A 12 8.71 -10.69 14.86
CA GLN A 12 9.79 -9.78 14.48
C GLN A 12 9.88 -9.66 12.96
N ILE A 13 9.75 -10.76 12.23
CA ILE A 13 9.75 -10.78 10.77
C ILE A 13 8.54 -10.02 10.20
N LEU A 14 7.35 -10.25 10.76
CA LEU A 14 6.15 -9.51 10.37
C LEU A 14 6.29 -8.01 10.61
N ARG A 15 6.90 -7.62 11.73
CA ARG A 15 7.18 -6.21 12.03
C ARG A 15 8.16 -5.61 11.04
N GLU A 16 9.24 -6.31 10.70
CA GLU A 16 10.21 -5.85 9.70
C GLU A 16 9.56 -5.64 8.34
N LEU A 17 8.71 -6.58 7.90
CA LEU A 17 7.95 -6.46 6.65
C LEU A 17 7.07 -5.20 6.62
N ILE A 18 6.31 -4.95 7.70
CA ILE A 18 5.48 -3.74 7.81
C ILE A 18 6.36 -2.48 7.72
N MET A 19 7.49 -2.46 8.44
CA MET A 19 8.37 -1.31 8.47
C MET A 19 9.09 -1.08 7.13
N ASP A 20 9.37 -2.13 6.37
CA ASP A 20 9.93 -2.03 5.03
C ASP A 20 8.96 -1.35 4.07
N HIS A 21 7.71 -1.83 4.02
CA HIS A 21 6.67 -1.23 3.18
C HIS A 21 6.28 0.19 3.61
N TYR A 22 6.48 0.55 4.88
CA TYR A 22 6.29 1.93 5.36
C TYR A 22 7.44 2.86 4.93
N GLN A 23 8.70 2.39 5.02
CA GLN A 23 9.87 3.22 4.70
C GLN A 23 10.14 3.31 3.19
N TYR A 24 9.87 2.22 2.47
CA TYR A 24 10.11 2.08 1.04
C TYR A 24 8.83 1.64 0.31
N PRO A 25 7.75 2.45 0.35
CA PRO A 25 6.48 2.06 -0.23
C PRO A 25 6.58 1.88 -1.74
N HIS A 26 6.06 0.77 -2.25
CA HIS A 26 5.98 0.50 -3.68
C HIS A 26 4.94 1.42 -4.33
N ASN A 27 5.15 1.80 -5.59
CA ASN A 27 4.18 2.58 -6.38
C ASN A 27 3.71 3.91 -5.72
N HIS A 28 4.50 4.47 -4.81
CA HIS A 28 4.18 5.69 -4.05
C HIS A 28 4.39 6.99 -4.85
N LYS A 29 3.72 7.12 -5.99
CA LYS A 29 3.67 8.35 -6.82
C LYS A 29 2.42 8.34 -7.68
N LEU A 30 1.68 9.45 -7.69
CA LEU A 30 0.59 9.63 -8.65
C LEU A 30 1.11 9.81 -10.08
N VAL A 31 0.31 9.41 -11.05
CA VAL A 31 0.54 9.61 -12.48
C VAL A 31 -0.49 10.58 -13.03
N LYS A 32 -0.03 11.47 -13.91
CA LYS A 32 -0.89 12.35 -14.70
C LYS A 32 -1.23 11.67 -16.02
N ASP A 33 -2.20 10.77 -15.97
CA ASP A 33 -2.71 10.02 -17.11
C ASP A 33 -4.21 9.76 -16.89
N ASP A 34 -5.03 10.15 -17.87
CA ASP A 34 -6.49 10.09 -17.80
C ASP A 34 -7.04 8.65 -17.74
N ARG A 35 -6.19 7.64 -18.03
CA ARG A 35 -6.56 6.23 -17.88
C ARG A 35 -6.74 5.81 -16.43
N TYR A 36 -6.15 6.53 -15.49
CA TYR A 36 -6.23 6.18 -14.08
C TYR A 36 -7.51 6.74 -13.45
N LEU A 37 -8.25 5.85 -12.79
CA LEU A 37 -9.29 6.24 -11.85
C LEU A 37 -8.63 6.64 -10.54
N SER A 38 -9.08 7.72 -9.92
CA SER A 38 -8.51 8.23 -8.66
C SER A 38 -9.56 8.32 -7.57
N VAL A 39 -9.19 7.87 -6.37
CA VAL A 39 -10.02 7.94 -5.17
C VAL A 39 -9.17 8.52 -4.03
N HIS A 40 -9.72 9.53 -3.36
CA HIS A 40 -9.16 10.10 -2.14
C HIS A 40 -9.86 9.52 -0.92
N MET A 41 -9.09 9.16 0.10
CA MET A 41 -9.59 8.63 1.37
C MET A 41 -8.87 9.31 2.53
N ALA A 42 -9.63 9.70 3.56
CA ALA A 42 -9.08 10.29 4.77
C ALA A 42 -9.75 9.72 6.02
N SER A 43 -9.00 9.64 7.13
CA SER A 43 -9.48 9.19 8.43
C SER A 43 -8.93 10.06 9.56
N ASP A 44 -9.82 10.68 10.33
CA ASP A 44 -9.44 11.58 11.43
C ASP A 44 -8.84 10.85 12.64
N SER A 45 -9.16 9.57 12.84
CA SER A 45 -8.71 8.83 14.03
C SER A 45 -7.21 8.59 14.05
N CYS A 46 -6.63 8.34 12.87
CA CYS A 46 -5.20 8.09 12.68
C CYS A 46 -4.51 9.25 11.96
N ILE A 47 -5.29 10.24 11.51
CA ILE A 47 -4.83 11.35 10.67
C ILE A 47 -4.22 10.78 9.38
N ASP A 48 -4.98 9.90 8.74
CA ASP A 48 -4.62 9.32 7.44
C ASP A 48 -5.23 10.18 6.32
N ASP A 49 -4.45 10.44 5.28
CA ASP A 49 -4.86 11.13 4.06
C ASP A 49 -4.10 10.50 2.88
N ILE A 50 -4.78 9.66 2.10
CA ILE A 50 -4.19 8.90 0.99
C ILE A 50 -5.04 9.08 -0.27
N THR A 51 -4.38 9.25 -1.40
CA THR A 51 -4.96 9.13 -2.74
C THR A 51 -4.46 7.86 -3.40
N VAL A 52 -5.38 7.04 -3.92
CA VAL A 52 -5.08 5.83 -4.69
C VAL A 52 -5.53 6.03 -6.14
N GLN A 53 -4.73 5.55 -7.07
CA GLN A 53 -4.98 5.52 -8.50
C GLN A 53 -4.94 4.09 -9.02
N SER A 54 -5.86 3.72 -9.91
CA SER A 54 -5.87 2.43 -10.58
C SER A 54 -6.13 2.56 -12.08
N ASP A 55 -5.35 1.81 -12.88
CA ASP A 55 -5.62 1.58 -14.30
C ASP A 55 -6.29 0.21 -14.41
N ILE A 56 -7.56 0.19 -14.83
CA ILE A 56 -8.37 -1.02 -14.96
C ILE A 56 -8.83 -1.14 -16.41
N LYS A 57 -8.44 -2.23 -17.06
CA LYS A 57 -8.83 -2.54 -18.43
C LYS A 57 -9.49 -3.90 -18.50
N ASP A 58 -10.70 -3.94 -19.06
CA ASP A 58 -11.48 -5.17 -19.25
C ASP A 58 -11.66 -5.99 -17.95
N GLY A 59 -11.77 -5.30 -16.81
CA GLY A 59 -11.88 -5.91 -15.48
C GLY A 59 -10.56 -6.38 -14.86
N VAL A 60 -9.42 -6.14 -15.52
CA VAL A 60 -8.08 -6.49 -15.03
C VAL A 60 -7.31 -5.24 -14.63
N ILE A 61 -6.80 -5.24 -13.40
CA ILE A 61 -5.91 -4.20 -12.89
C ILE A 61 -4.57 -4.28 -13.62
N GLN A 62 -4.20 -3.20 -14.32
CA GLN A 62 -2.92 -3.08 -15.02
C GLN A 62 -1.86 -2.40 -14.15
N ASP A 63 -2.26 -1.42 -13.35
CA ASP A 63 -1.37 -0.69 -12.44
C ASP A 63 -2.17 -0.11 -11.26
N ILE A 64 -1.54 -0.03 -10.09
CA ILE A 64 -2.04 0.64 -8.90
C ILE A 64 -0.94 1.51 -8.34
N ARG A 65 -1.29 2.76 -8.03
CA ARG A 65 -0.38 3.76 -7.47
C ARG A 65 -1.06 4.50 -6.34
N PHE A 66 -0.27 5.05 -5.43
CA PHE A 66 -0.83 5.87 -4.36
C PHE A 66 0.14 6.97 -3.94
N GLU A 67 -0.36 7.94 -3.20
CA GLU A 67 0.43 9.00 -2.56
C GLU A 67 -0.35 9.54 -1.37
N GLY A 68 0.34 10.04 -0.36
CA GLY A 68 -0.29 10.68 0.78
C GLY A 68 0.52 10.58 2.06
N VAL A 69 -0.10 10.96 3.17
CA VAL A 69 0.46 10.84 4.52
C VAL A 69 -0.52 10.04 5.35
N ALA A 70 -0.07 8.89 5.86
CA ALA A 70 -0.86 8.06 6.75
C ALA A 70 0.01 7.37 7.79
N CYS A 71 -0.64 6.81 8.80
CA CYS A 71 0.03 6.02 9.82
C CYS A 71 0.78 4.82 9.21
N THR A 72 1.70 4.25 9.98
CA THR A 72 2.57 3.15 9.54
C THR A 72 1.79 1.97 8.97
N ILE A 73 0.66 1.60 9.61
CA ILE A 73 -0.16 0.48 9.16
C ILE A 73 -0.85 0.80 7.84
N SER A 74 -1.53 1.94 7.74
CA SER A 74 -2.24 2.32 6.52
C SER A 74 -1.29 2.46 5.31
N THR A 75 -0.13 3.08 5.49
CA THR A 75 0.89 3.20 4.43
C THR A 75 1.45 1.83 4.03
N ALA A 76 1.83 0.99 5.01
CA ALA A 76 2.36 -0.34 4.71
C ALA A 76 1.33 -1.23 4.01
N SER A 77 0.07 -1.23 4.48
CA SER A 77 -1.01 -2.00 3.85
C SER A 77 -1.34 -1.52 2.44
N THR A 78 -1.18 -0.22 2.15
CA THR A 78 -1.41 0.31 0.79
C THR A 78 -0.26 -0.03 -0.17
N SER A 79 0.95 -0.20 0.36
CA SER A 79 2.17 -0.56 -0.39
C SER A 79 2.28 -2.05 -0.74
N MET A 80 1.59 -2.92 0.01
CA MET A 80 1.64 -4.38 -0.14
C MET A 80 0.95 -4.91 -1.39
#